data_AF-A0A455UCX8-F1
#
_entry.id   AF-A0A455UCX8-F1
#
_cell.length_a   1.000
_cell.length_b   1.000
_cell.length_c   1.000
_cell.angle_alpha   90.00
_cell.angle_beta   90.00
_cell.angle_gamma   90.00
#
_symmetry.space_group_name_H-M   'P 1'
#
loop_
_entity.id
_entity.type
_entity.pdbx_description
1 polymer ?
#
loop_
_entity_poly.entity_id
_entity_poly.type
_entity_poly.pdbx_seq_one_letter_code
_entity_poly.pdbx_strand_id
1 'polypeptide(L)'
;MNETILALLAFLPLLLAGILLIGFKIPAKIAMPIVFLTAAIIGLTAWDMSFSRVAASTIQGLIQTAGLLWIIFGAILLLNTLKHSGGITAIRNGFSGISPDRRVQALIVAWLFGCFIEGASGFGTPAAVAAPLMVALGFPALAAVVVGMMIQSTPVSFGAVGTPIVVGVGSGLDRAGISAELDSVGSSWDVFFQMVTSEVAITHGIVGILMPLILVTVMVRFFGANRSWKEGLSITPFAIFTGICFVVPYMLVGVLLGPEFPSMIGAMVGLAIVVPAAKRGFLMPKDTWDFPESSSWPDEWIGNLQIKLDDVVGRAPMSTFKGWVPYVLLALFLVASRTIEPLRVALTSINLSWTNILGEAGVSGGVQPLYLPGGIILAVVIVTYFLHRMNPQKSVPRYRNRPKPFLARASC
;
A
#
# COMPACT_ATOMS: atom_id res chain seq x y z
N MET A 1 20.20 -33.69 -5.08
CA MET A 1 19.40 -33.59 -3.83
C MET A 1 17.95 -33.91 -4.14
N ASN A 2 17.18 -34.47 -3.20
CA ASN A 2 15.73 -34.66 -3.41
C ASN A 2 15.01 -33.28 -3.38
N GLU A 3 13.92 -33.15 -4.13
CA GLU A 3 13.10 -31.95 -4.27
C GLU A 3 12.68 -31.34 -2.93
N THR A 4 12.34 -32.17 -1.94
CA THR A 4 11.99 -31.70 -0.59
C THR A 4 13.12 -30.91 0.06
N ILE A 5 14.38 -31.33 -0.13
CA ILE A 5 15.54 -30.63 0.44
C ILE A 5 15.74 -29.30 -0.28
N LEU A 6 15.59 -29.27 -1.61
CA LEU A 6 15.68 -28.03 -2.39
C LEU A 6 14.58 -27.04 -1.98
N ALA A 7 13.36 -27.51 -1.76
CA ALA A 7 12.26 -26.68 -1.27
C ALA A 7 12.53 -26.11 0.13
N LEU A 8 13.06 -26.92 1.05
CA LEU A 8 13.43 -26.46 2.39
C LEU A 8 14.56 -25.42 2.35
N LEU A 9 15.56 -25.59 1.49
CA LEU A 9 16.63 -24.63 1.31
C LEU A 9 16.15 -23.32 0.68
N ALA A 10 15.22 -23.38 -0.29
CA ALA A 10 14.60 -22.20 -0.86
C ALA A 10 13.73 -21.45 0.16
N PHE A 11 13.08 -22.18 1.09
CA PHE A 11 12.28 -21.60 2.17
C PHE A 11 13.12 -21.00 3.30
N LEU A 12 14.34 -21.50 3.53
CA LEU A 12 15.17 -21.12 4.69
C LEU A 12 15.41 -19.60 4.82
N PRO A 13 15.75 -18.83 3.76
CA PRO A 13 15.89 -17.38 3.87
C PRO A 13 14.61 -16.67 4.31
N LEU A 14 13.44 -17.14 3.87
CA LEU A 14 12.13 -16.60 4.26
C LEU A 14 11.82 -16.90 5.72
N LEU A 15 12.07 -18.13 6.16
CA LEU A 15 11.93 -18.53 7.56
C LEU A 15 12.85 -17.72 8.45
N LEU A 16 14.11 -17.53 8.04
CA LEU A 16 15.09 -16.74 8.76
C LEU A 16 14.65 -15.27 8.88
N ALA A 17 14.12 -14.68 7.80
CA ALA A 17 13.57 -13.33 7.85
C ALA A 17 12.44 -13.22 8.91
N GLY A 18 11.52 -14.19 8.94
CA GLY A 18 10.46 -14.26 9.94
C GLY A 18 10.99 -14.40 11.37
N ILE A 19 11.97 -15.27 11.59
CA ILE A 19 12.60 -15.48 12.90
C ILE A 19 13.29 -14.21 13.39
N LEU A 20 14.09 -13.55 12.53
CA LEU A 20 14.84 -12.35 12.91
C LEU A 20 13.91 -11.15 13.13
N LEU A 21 12.95 -10.91 12.23
CA LEU A 21 12.08 -9.74 12.27
C LEU A 21 10.92 -9.86 13.28
N ILE A 22 10.29 -11.03 13.38
CA ILE A 22 9.11 -11.23 14.23
C ILE A 22 9.49 -11.87 15.56
N GLY A 23 10.32 -12.91 15.52
CA GLY A 23 10.76 -13.64 16.71
C GLY A 23 11.69 -12.80 17.59
N PHE A 24 12.82 -12.38 17.03
CA PHE A 24 13.83 -11.60 17.76
C PHE A 24 13.63 -10.08 17.67
N LYS A 25 12.69 -9.60 16.84
CA LYS A 25 12.40 -8.16 16.64
C LYS A 25 13.64 -7.35 16.24
N ILE A 26 14.55 -7.97 15.48
CA ILE A 26 15.77 -7.34 14.98
C ILE A 26 15.39 -6.37 13.87
N PRO A 27 15.94 -5.13 13.85
CA PRO A 27 15.66 -4.18 12.78
C PRO A 27 16.03 -4.72 11.38
N ALA A 28 15.17 -4.46 10.38
CA ALA A 28 15.34 -4.94 9.01
C ALA A 28 16.70 -4.58 8.38
N LYS A 29 17.28 -3.43 8.74
CA LYS A 29 18.62 -3.02 8.29
C LYS A 29 19.74 -4.00 8.67
N ILE A 30 19.53 -4.82 9.71
CA ILE A 30 20.47 -5.86 10.17
C ILE A 30 20.01 -7.23 9.68
N ALA A 31 18.71 -7.53 9.80
CA ALA A 31 18.17 -8.84 9.44
C ALA A 31 18.28 -9.14 7.92
N MET A 32 17.97 -8.17 7.05
CA MET A 32 17.92 -8.41 5.61
C MET A 32 19.29 -8.70 4.97
N PRO A 33 20.40 -8.03 5.37
CA PRO A 33 21.73 -8.44 4.94
C PRO A 33 22.09 -9.87 5.33
N ILE A 34 21.71 -10.32 6.53
CA ILE A 34 21.94 -11.71 6.98
C ILE A 34 21.16 -12.68 6.08
N VAL A 35 19.87 -12.40 5.84
CA VAL A 35 19.01 -13.21 4.95
C VAL A 35 19.59 -13.27 3.53
N PHE A 36 20.07 -12.15 3.01
CA PHE A 36 20.74 -12.08 1.70
C PHE A 36 22.00 -12.96 1.66
N LEU A 37 22.88 -12.86 2.67
CA LEU A 37 24.08 -13.70 2.75
C LEU A 37 23.72 -15.19 2.83
N THR A 38 22.69 -15.54 3.59
CA THR A 38 22.17 -16.92 3.63
C THR A 38 21.72 -17.38 2.26
N ALA A 39 20.93 -16.58 1.53
CA ALA A 39 20.49 -16.92 0.17
C ALA A 39 21.67 -17.06 -0.81
N ALA A 40 22.67 -16.18 -0.71
CA ALA A 40 23.87 -16.26 -1.54
C ALA A 40 24.70 -17.52 -1.26
N ILE A 41 24.92 -17.87 0.01
CA ILE A 41 25.64 -19.10 0.42
C ILE A 41 24.91 -20.33 -0.10
N ILE A 42 23.59 -20.36 0.03
CA ILE A 42 22.76 -21.45 -0.46
C ILE A 42 22.86 -21.56 -1.99
N GLY A 43 22.79 -20.45 -2.73
CA GLY A 43 22.97 -20.44 -4.18
C GLY A 43 24.32 -21.01 -4.63
N LEU A 44 25.40 -20.65 -3.92
CA LEU A 44 26.75 -21.12 -4.20
C LEU A 44 26.96 -22.61 -3.89
N THR A 45 26.33 -23.13 -2.82
CA THR A 45 26.63 -24.47 -2.29
C THR A 45 25.61 -25.55 -2.63
N ALA A 46 24.33 -25.19 -2.80
CA ALA A 46 23.25 -26.14 -3.06
C ALA A 46 22.77 -26.14 -4.51
N TRP A 47 22.95 -25.03 -5.22
CA TRP A 47 22.58 -24.86 -6.63
C TRP A 47 23.79 -24.70 -7.56
N ASP A 48 25.01 -24.86 -7.03
CA ASP A 48 26.28 -24.78 -7.77
C ASP A 48 26.40 -23.50 -8.64
N MET A 49 25.82 -22.39 -8.19
CA MET A 49 25.89 -21.13 -8.92
C MET A 49 27.32 -20.59 -8.92
N SER A 50 27.77 -20.03 -10.05
CA SER A 50 29.05 -19.33 -10.10
C SER A 50 29.00 -18.07 -9.22
N PHE A 51 30.14 -17.68 -8.64
CA PHE A 51 30.26 -16.42 -7.91
C PHE A 51 29.86 -15.22 -8.78
N SER A 52 30.23 -15.25 -10.05
CA SER A 52 29.87 -14.25 -11.05
C SER A 52 28.35 -14.12 -11.21
N ARG A 53 27.62 -15.24 -11.29
CA ARG A 53 26.15 -15.26 -11.35
C ARG A 53 25.52 -14.68 -10.09
N VAL A 54 26.02 -15.02 -8.91
CA VAL A 54 25.52 -14.44 -7.64
C VAL A 54 25.78 -12.93 -7.58
N ALA A 55 26.96 -12.46 -8.00
CA ALA A 55 27.28 -11.05 -8.08
C ALA A 55 26.38 -10.31 -9.10
N ALA A 56 26.18 -10.90 -10.28
CA ALA A 56 25.32 -10.35 -11.32
C ALA A 56 23.87 -10.24 -10.84
N SER A 57 23.32 -11.28 -10.20
CA SER A 57 21.98 -11.28 -9.62
C SER A 57 21.84 -10.26 -8.47
N THR A 58 22.91 -10.02 -7.72
CA THR A 58 22.93 -8.97 -6.69
C THR A 58 22.79 -7.59 -7.32
N ILE A 59 23.52 -7.30 -8.39
CA ILE A 59 23.40 -6.04 -9.14
C ILE A 59 22.01 -5.92 -9.77
N GLN A 60 21.48 -7.00 -10.34
CA GLN A 60 20.11 -7.05 -10.86
C GLN A 60 19.09 -6.67 -9.78
N GLY A 61 19.21 -7.24 -8.58
CA GLY A 61 18.38 -6.90 -7.42
C GLY A 61 18.50 -5.43 -6.99
N LEU A 62 19.69 -4.84 -7.04
CA LEU A 62 19.90 -3.41 -6.78
C LEU A 62 19.24 -2.52 -7.84
N ILE A 63 19.31 -2.90 -9.12
CA ILE A 63 18.63 -2.19 -10.22
C ILE A 63 17.11 -2.22 -9.99
N GLN A 64 16.55 -3.39 -9.64
CA GLN A 64 15.13 -3.49 -9.29
C GLN A 64 14.78 -2.63 -8.08
N THR A 65 15.62 -2.66 -7.04
CA THR A 65 15.45 -1.84 -5.83
C THR A 65 15.38 -0.36 -6.15
N ALA A 66 16.21 0.14 -7.08
CA ALA A 66 16.14 1.53 -7.53
C ALA A 66 14.77 1.89 -8.15
N GLY A 67 14.19 0.96 -8.93
CA GLY A 67 12.83 1.10 -9.46
C GLY A 67 11.76 1.16 -8.35
N LEU A 68 11.85 0.30 -7.33
CA LEU A 68 10.94 0.35 -6.17
C LEU A 68 11.09 1.65 -5.38
N LEU A 69 12.33 2.09 -5.13
CA LEU A 69 12.61 3.36 -4.45
C LEU A 69 12.06 4.56 -5.22
N TRP A 70 12.04 4.50 -6.56
CA TRP A 70 11.41 5.52 -7.40
C TRP A 70 9.90 5.60 -7.20
N ILE A 71 9.22 4.45 -7.07
CA ILE A 71 7.78 4.38 -6.76
C ILE A 71 7.52 4.97 -5.36
N ILE A 72 8.27 4.52 -4.35
CA ILE A 72 8.15 4.99 -2.96
C ILE A 72 8.39 6.49 -2.88
N PHE A 73 9.44 6.99 -3.55
CA PHE A 73 9.73 8.42 -3.62
C PHE A 73 8.56 9.21 -4.19
N GLY A 74 8.01 8.79 -5.34
CA GLY A 74 6.83 9.43 -5.93
C GLY A 74 5.65 9.46 -4.97
N ALA A 75 5.32 8.32 -4.35
CA ALA A 75 4.20 8.21 -3.43
C ALA A 75 4.36 9.12 -2.18
N ILE A 76 5.55 9.12 -1.56
CA ILE A 76 5.88 10.00 -0.43
C ILE A 76 5.83 11.47 -0.85
N LEU A 77 6.28 11.79 -2.06
CA LEU A 77 6.23 13.14 -2.59
C LEU A 77 4.79 13.61 -2.81
N LEU A 78 3.90 12.77 -3.34
CA LEU A 78 2.47 13.06 -3.47
C LEU A 78 1.79 13.26 -2.12
N LEU A 79 2.05 12.35 -1.18
CA LEU A 79 1.55 12.47 0.19
C LEU A 79 1.99 13.78 0.84
N ASN A 80 3.28 14.13 0.74
CA ASN A 80 3.80 15.37 1.28
C ASN A 80 3.24 16.61 0.55
N THR A 81 3.06 16.55 -0.76
CA THR A 81 2.43 17.63 -1.55
C THR A 81 1.00 17.88 -1.06
N LEU A 82 0.22 16.82 -0.84
CA LEU A 82 -1.12 16.91 -0.28
C LEU A 82 -1.14 17.40 1.17
N LYS A 83 -0.17 16.98 1.98
CA LYS A 83 0.00 17.44 3.37
C LYS A 83 0.24 18.95 3.39
N HIS A 84 1.21 19.45 2.63
CA HIS A 84 1.61 20.86 2.62
C HIS A 84 0.59 21.76 1.90
N SER A 85 -0.17 21.25 0.94
CA SER A 85 -1.25 22.00 0.28
C SER A 85 -2.56 22.07 1.07
N GLY A 86 -2.72 21.27 2.13
CA GLY A 86 -3.98 21.14 2.88
C GLY A 86 -4.96 20.12 2.32
N GLY A 87 -4.56 19.36 1.28
CA GLY A 87 -5.38 18.31 0.66
C GLY A 87 -5.81 17.22 1.63
N ILE A 88 -4.88 16.74 2.46
CA ILE A 88 -5.19 15.74 3.50
C ILE A 88 -6.21 16.28 4.50
N THR A 89 -6.11 17.56 4.87
CA THR A 89 -7.07 18.22 5.76
C THR A 89 -8.46 18.33 5.12
N ALA A 90 -8.56 18.66 3.83
CA ALA A 90 -9.84 18.73 3.14
C ALA A 90 -10.51 17.36 2.97
N ILE A 91 -9.72 16.31 2.74
CA ILE A 91 -10.20 14.92 2.72
C ILE A 91 -10.71 14.55 4.12
N ARG A 92 -9.93 14.82 5.18
CA ARG A 92 -10.34 14.62 6.58
C ARG A 92 -11.66 15.32 6.90
N ASN A 93 -11.77 16.60 6.56
CA ASN A 93 -12.95 17.40 6.84
C ASN A 93 -14.18 16.88 6.09
N GLY A 94 -13.97 16.24 4.94
CA GLY A 94 -15.03 15.55 4.20
C GLY A 94 -15.57 14.30 4.92
N PHE A 95 -14.74 13.67 5.77
CA PHE A 95 -15.12 12.51 6.58
C PHE A 95 -15.70 12.90 7.94
N SER A 96 -15.20 13.98 8.56
CA SER A 96 -15.78 14.52 9.79
C SER A 96 -17.22 14.99 9.51
N GLY A 97 -18.19 14.36 10.16
CA GLY A 97 -19.61 14.67 10.00
C GLY A 97 -20.38 13.75 9.05
N ILE A 98 -19.79 12.67 8.53
CA ILE A 98 -20.58 11.64 7.82
C ILE A 98 -21.48 10.87 8.78
N SER A 99 -20.95 10.47 9.94
CA SER A 99 -21.69 9.71 10.95
C SER A 99 -21.12 9.99 12.34
N PRO A 100 -21.97 10.05 13.39
CA PRO A 100 -21.50 10.06 14.78
C PRO A 100 -20.93 8.70 15.22
N ASP A 101 -21.21 7.62 14.49
CA ASP A 101 -20.78 6.27 14.86
C ASP A 101 -19.31 6.01 14.46
N ARG A 102 -18.47 5.64 15.44
CA ARG A 102 -17.04 5.38 15.20
C ARG A 102 -16.77 4.15 14.35
N ARG A 103 -17.67 3.17 14.36
CA ARG A 103 -17.57 1.98 13.51
C ARG A 103 -17.69 2.39 12.04
N VAL A 104 -18.64 3.26 11.73
CA VAL A 104 -18.84 3.80 10.36
C VAL A 104 -17.63 4.64 9.93
N GLN A 105 -17.11 5.49 10.81
CA GLN A 105 -15.89 6.26 10.52
C GLN A 105 -14.68 5.35 10.26
N ALA A 106 -14.52 4.26 11.02
CA ALA A 106 -13.45 3.29 10.79
C ALA A 106 -13.56 2.60 9.41
N LEU A 107 -14.78 2.25 8.99
CA LEU A 107 -15.01 1.67 7.67
C LEU A 107 -14.68 2.63 6.51
N ILE A 108 -15.00 3.91 6.66
CA ILE A 108 -14.73 4.90 5.61
C ILE A 108 -13.25 5.27 5.59
N VAL A 109 -12.67 5.56 6.75
CA VAL A 109 -11.35 6.17 6.87
C VAL A 109 -10.24 5.13 6.97
N ALA A 110 -10.39 4.13 7.84
CA ALA A 110 -9.38 3.09 7.92
C ALA A 110 -9.53 2.13 6.75
N TRP A 111 -10.70 1.51 6.56
CA TRP A 111 -10.84 0.51 5.50
C TRP A 111 -10.75 1.13 4.10
N LEU A 112 -11.72 1.93 3.66
CA LEU A 112 -11.73 2.38 2.26
C LEU A 112 -10.56 3.35 1.95
N PHE A 113 -10.43 4.44 2.69
CA PHE A 113 -9.33 5.39 2.45
C PHE A 113 -7.96 4.75 2.70
N GLY A 114 -7.83 3.85 3.67
CA GLY A 114 -6.57 3.13 3.85
C GLY A 114 -6.27 2.12 2.73
N CYS A 115 -7.25 1.39 2.21
CA CYS A 115 -7.06 0.53 1.02
C CYS A 115 -6.62 1.36 -0.19
N PHE A 116 -7.17 2.57 -0.32
CA PHE A 116 -6.75 3.52 -1.35
C PHE A 116 -5.27 3.91 -1.20
N ILE A 117 -4.86 4.29 0.01
CA ILE A 117 -3.46 4.63 0.30
C ILE A 117 -2.55 3.42 0.05
N GLU A 118 -2.94 2.21 0.46
CA GLU A 118 -2.18 0.99 0.17
C GLU A 118 -1.99 0.78 -1.33
N GLY A 119 -3.05 0.93 -2.12
CA GLY A 119 -2.96 0.82 -3.58
C GLY A 119 -1.99 1.84 -4.19
N ALA A 120 -2.04 3.09 -3.73
CA ALA A 120 -1.22 4.17 -4.27
C ALA A 120 0.26 4.08 -3.87
N SER A 121 0.56 3.74 -2.61
CA SER A 121 1.92 3.82 -2.06
C SER A 121 2.50 2.50 -1.57
N GLY A 122 1.67 1.56 -1.15
CA GLY A 122 2.05 0.25 -0.61
C GLY A 122 2.85 0.30 0.71
N PHE A 123 3.52 -0.82 1.02
CA PHE A 123 4.57 -0.93 2.05
C PHE A 123 4.17 -0.47 3.46
N GLY A 124 2.92 -0.71 3.88
CA GLY A 124 2.48 -0.33 5.23
C GLY A 124 2.14 1.15 5.40
N THR A 125 2.10 1.94 4.32
CA THR A 125 1.78 3.37 4.37
C THR A 125 0.41 3.71 4.99
N PRO A 126 -0.66 2.88 4.90
CA PRO A 126 -1.90 3.13 5.61
C PRO A 126 -1.71 3.35 7.11
N ALA A 127 -0.79 2.62 7.77
CA ALA A 127 -0.49 2.84 9.18
C ALA A 127 0.14 4.23 9.43
N ALA A 128 0.93 4.73 8.49
CA ALA A 128 1.57 6.04 8.59
C ALA A 128 0.62 7.22 8.27
N VAL A 129 -0.47 6.98 7.53
CA VAL A 129 -1.38 8.04 7.04
C VAL A 129 -2.77 7.94 7.64
N ALA A 130 -3.41 6.77 7.56
CA ALA A 130 -4.76 6.58 8.06
C ALA A 130 -4.81 6.58 9.61
N ALA A 131 -3.81 6.01 10.30
CA ALA A 131 -3.83 5.99 11.76
C ALA A 131 -3.74 7.41 12.38
N PRO A 132 -2.82 8.30 11.98
CA PRO A 132 -2.84 9.70 12.46
C PRO A 132 -4.14 10.44 12.14
N LEU A 133 -4.74 10.16 10.98
CA LEU A 133 -6.03 10.74 10.59
C LEU A 133 -7.17 10.27 11.52
N MET A 134 -7.19 8.97 11.85
CA MET A 134 -8.14 8.38 12.80
C MET A 134 -7.96 8.98 14.20
N VAL A 135 -6.72 9.14 14.68
CA VAL A 135 -6.44 9.83 15.95
C VAL A 135 -7.00 11.25 15.93
N ALA A 136 -6.81 11.96 14.83
CA ALA A 136 -7.34 13.31 14.67
C ALA A 136 -8.88 13.34 14.63
N LEU A 137 -9.55 12.25 14.26
CA LEU A 137 -11.01 12.14 14.35
C LEU A 137 -11.49 11.84 15.78
N GLY A 138 -10.60 11.43 16.68
CA GLY A 138 -10.91 11.14 18.09
C GLY A 138 -10.77 9.66 18.48
N PHE A 139 -10.11 8.85 17.66
CA PHE A 139 -9.82 7.46 17.99
C PHE A 139 -8.63 7.37 18.96
N PRO A 140 -8.62 6.40 19.90
CA PRO A 140 -7.42 6.07 20.66
C PRO A 140 -6.26 5.71 19.70
N ALA A 141 -5.03 6.13 20.02
CA ALA A 141 -3.88 5.94 19.14
C ALA A 141 -3.61 4.46 18.85
N LEU A 142 -3.69 3.61 19.89
CA LEU A 142 -3.51 2.17 19.72
C LEU A 142 -4.61 1.56 18.84
N ALA A 143 -5.87 1.96 19.02
CA ALA A 143 -6.98 1.49 18.19
C ALA A 143 -6.77 1.88 16.71
N ALA A 144 -6.38 3.12 16.47
CA ALA A 144 -6.10 3.64 15.13
C ALA A 144 -4.95 2.87 14.44
N VAL A 145 -3.88 2.53 15.17
CA VAL A 145 -2.77 1.74 14.63
C VAL A 145 -3.18 0.30 14.37
N VAL A 146 -3.86 -0.37 15.31
CA VAL A 146 -4.33 -1.75 15.13
C VAL A 146 -5.24 -1.85 13.91
N VAL A 147 -6.27 -1.01 13.85
CA VAL A 147 -7.20 -0.95 12.73
C VAL A 147 -6.49 -0.55 11.43
N GLY A 148 -5.53 0.37 11.50
CA GLY A 148 -4.69 0.77 10.37
C GLY A 148 -3.79 -0.35 9.83
N MET A 149 -3.30 -1.23 10.71
CA MET A 149 -2.49 -2.39 10.33
C MET A 149 -3.35 -3.53 9.76
N MET A 150 -4.59 -3.69 10.20
CA MET A 150 -5.51 -4.71 9.65
C MET A 150 -5.85 -4.49 8.17
N ILE A 151 -5.65 -3.27 7.65
CA ILE A 151 -5.77 -2.94 6.22
C ILE A 151 -4.71 -3.66 5.40
N GLN A 152 -3.58 -4.08 6.00
CA GLN A 152 -2.54 -4.90 5.36
C GLN A 152 -3.03 -6.35 5.15
N SER A 153 -4.18 -6.50 4.51
CA SER A 153 -4.90 -7.74 4.23
C SER A 153 -5.29 -7.78 2.75
N THR A 154 -6.57 -7.55 2.41
CA THR A 154 -7.07 -7.63 1.02
C THR A 154 -6.28 -6.78 0.01
N PRO A 155 -6.02 -5.48 0.22
CA PRO A 155 -5.43 -4.63 -0.82
C PRO A 155 -3.94 -4.87 -1.10
N VAL A 156 -3.22 -5.63 -0.27
CA VAL A 156 -1.74 -5.64 -0.28
C VAL A 156 -1.14 -6.26 -1.52
N SER A 157 -1.77 -7.27 -2.11
CA SER A 157 -1.27 -7.93 -3.33
C SER A 157 -1.16 -6.96 -4.50
N PHE A 158 -1.97 -5.90 -4.49
CA PHE A 158 -1.95 -4.85 -5.50
C PHE A 158 -1.50 -3.50 -4.94
N GLY A 159 -0.85 -3.51 -3.77
CA GLY A 159 -0.23 -2.34 -3.16
C GLY A 159 0.93 -1.81 -4.01
N ALA A 160 1.25 -0.53 -3.85
CA ALA A 160 2.25 0.17 -4.65
C ALA A 160 2.08 -0.10 -6.16
N VAL A 161 0.84 0.05 -6.64
CA VAL A 161 0.47 -0.11 -8.05
C VAL A 161 0.86 -1.50 -8.58
N GLY A 162 0.45 -2.56 -7.88
CA GLY A 162 0.64 -3.94 -8.32
C GLY A 162 2.04 -4.53 -8.12
N THR A 163 2.96 -3.81 -7.47
CA THR A 163 4.36 -4.23 -7.34
C THR A 163 4.55 -5.66 -6.81
N PRO A 164 3.78 -6.16 -5.81
CA PRO A 164 3.92 -7.53 -5.34
C PRO A 164 3.63 -8.59 -6.41
N ILE A 165 2.70 -8.32 -7.33
CA ILE A 165 2.42 -9.23 -8.45
C ILE A 165 3.42 -9.00 -9.58
N VAL A 166 3.61 -7.75 -10.01
CA VAL A 166 4.51 -7.38 -11.12
C VAL A 166 5.95 -7.82 -10.87
N VAL A 167 6.49 -7.54 -9.68
CA VAL A 167 7.85 -7.91 -9.32
C VAL A 167 7.89 -9.29 -8.69
N GLY A 168 7.01 -9.57 -7.72
CA GLY A 168 7.07 -10.83 -6.96
C GLY A 168 6.78 -12.05 -7.82
N VAL A 169 5.71 -12.05 -8.60
CA VAL A 169 5.41 -13.15 -9.54
C VAL A 169 6.30 -13.03 -10.79
N GLY A 170 6.45 -11.81 -11.33
CA GLY A 170 7.16 -11.57 -12.58
C GLY A 170 8.64 -11.93 -12.55
N SER A 171 9.31 -11.78 -11.40
CA SER A 171 10.73 -12.09 -11.22
C SER A 171 11.01 -13.26 -10.28
N GLY A 172 10.02 -13.70 -9.50
CA GLY A 172 10.18 -14.80 -8.54
C GLY A 172 9.95 -16.19 -9.13
N LEU A 173 9.33 -16.31 -10.30
CA LEU A 173 9.10 -17.57 -11.00
C LEU A 173 10.12 -17.79 -12.13
N ASP A 174 10.34 -19.05 -12.51
CA ASP A 174 11.13 -19.41 -13.70
C ASP A 174 10.40 -19.02 -14.98
N ARG A 175 10.48 -17.74 -15.33
CA ARG A 175 9.81 -17.17 -16.50
C ARG A 175 10.25 -17.86 -17.79
N ALA A 176 11.53 -18.22 -17.92
CA ALA A 176 12.05 -18.81 -19.16
C ALA A 176 11.51 -20.23 -19.36
N GLY A 177 11.61 -21.08 -18.34
CA GLY A 177 11.10 -22.45 -18.39
C GLY A 177 9.58 -22.49 -18.55
N ILE A 178 8.85 -21.69 -17.76
CA ILE A 178 7.38 -21.62 -17.84
C ILE A 178 6.92 -21.10 -19.21
N SER A 179 7.59 -20.09 -19.78
CA SER A 179 7.21 -19.58 -21.11
C SER A 179 7.37 -20.65 -22.19
N ALA A 180 8.46 -21.43 -22.16
CA ALA A 180 8.66 -22.51 -23.12
C ALA A 180 7.57 -23.60 -23.05
N GLU A 181 7.14 -23.96 -21.84
CA GLU A 181 6.03 -24.90 -21.64
C GLU A 181 4.69 -24.32 -22.12
N LEU A 182 4.41 -23.06 -21.78
CA LEU A 182 3.17 -22.37 -22.20
C LEU A 182 3.07 -22.26 -23.73
N ASP A 183 4.18 -21.94 -24.40
CA ASP A 183 4.23 -21.85 -25.85
C ASP A 183 3.91 -23.21 -26.51
N SER A 184 4.32 -24.33 -25.89
CA SER A 184 4.05 -25.68 -26.40
C SER A 184 2.55 -26.05 -26.41
N VAL A 185 1.75 -25.41 -25.55
CA VAL A 185 0.30 -25.60 -25.44
C VAL A 185 -0.50 -24.43 -26.05
N GLY A 186 0.15 -23.54 -26.80
CA GLY A 186 -0.50 -22.39 -27.45
C GLY A 186 -0.94 -21.28 -26.49
N SER A 187 -0.35 -21.22 -25.30
CA SER A 187 -0.55 -20.16 -24.32
C SER A 187 0.63 -19.16 -24.35
N SER A 188 0.68 -18.22 -23.43
CA SER A 188 1.79 -17.28 -23.28
C SER A 188 1.98 -16.85 -21.82
N TRP A 189 3.16 -16.32 -21.51
CA TRP A 189 3.46 -15.74 -20.20
C TRP A 189 2.41 -14.71 -19.76
N ASP A 190 1.97 -13.85 -20.67
CA ASP A 190 1.03 -12.77 -20.34
C ASP A 190 -0.34 -13.32 -19.94
N VAL A 191 -0.80 -14.40 -20.60
CA VAL A 191 -2.04 -15.11 -20.24
C VAL A 191 -1.91 -15.76 -18.87
N PHE A 192 -0.80 -16.45 -18.61
CA PHE A 192 -0.53 -17.06 -17.30
C PHE A 192 -0.44 -16.01 -16.18
N PHE A 193 0.29 -14.93 -16.42
CA PHE A 193 0.45 -13.84 -15.46
C PHE A 193 -0.89 -13.15 -15.15
N GLN A 194 -1.74 -12.95 -16.16
CA GLN A 194 -3.09 -12.42 -15.97
C GLN A 194 -4.01 -13.40 -15.23
N MET A 195 -3.84 -14.70 -15.45
CA MET A 195 -4.54 -15.74 -14.67
C MET A 195 -4.15 -15.67 -13.19
N VAL A 196 -2.85 -15.64 -12.87
CA VAL A 196 -2.37 -15.50 -11.48
C VAL A 196 -2.91 -14.22 -10.84
N THR A 197 -2.87 -13.10 -11.56
CA THR A 197 -3.45 -11.82 -11.12
C THR A 197 -4.94 -11.96 -10.80
N SER A 198 -5.70 -12.60 -11.67
CA SER A 198 -7.14 -12.81 -11.53
C SER A 198 -7.48 -13.67 -10.32
N GLU A 199 -6.78 -14.80 -10.15
CA GLU A 199 -6.98 -15.72 -9.02
C GLU A 199 -6.65 -15.07 -7.68
N VAL A 200 -5.56 -14.29 -7.62
CA VAL A 200 -5.22 -13.51 -6.42
C VAL A 200 -6.29 -12.46 -6.14
N ALA A 201 -6.77 -11.75 -7.17
CA ALA A 201 -7.83 -10.76 -7.01
C ALA A 201 -9.13 -11.38 -6.50
N ILE A 202 -9.55 -12.51 -7.06
CA ILE A 202 -10.77 -13.21 -6.64
C ILE A 202 -10.62 -13.73 -5.22
N THR A 203 -9.51 -14.40 -4.90
CA THR A 203 -9.26 -14.96 -3.57
C THR A 203 -9.26 -13.87 -2.50
N HIS A 204 -8.52 -12.79 -2.72
CA HIS A 204 -8.49 -11.65 -1.81
C HIS A 204 -9.85 -10.95 -1.74
N GLY A 205 -10.55 -10.81 -2.86
CA GLY A 205 -11.87 -10.20 -2.95
C GLY A 205 -12.92 -10.96 -2.15
N ILE A 206 -12.95 -12.29 -2.21
CA ILE A 206 -13.88 -13.12 -1.43
C ILE A 206 -13.66 -12.90 0.08
N VAL A 207 -12.42 -12.97 0.55
CA VAL A 207 -12.08 -12.73 1.96
C VAL A 207 -12.35 -11.26 2.35
N GLY A 208 -12.09 -10.33 1.44
CA GLY A 208 -12.24 -8.89 1.64
C GLY A 208 -13.67 -8.42 1.89
N ILE A 209 -14.69 -9.23 1.55
CA ILE A 209 -16.09 -8.95 1.91
C ILE A 209 -16.24 -8.87 3.44
N LEU A 210 -15.54 -9.74 4.17
CA LEU A 210 -15.65 -9.85 5.63
C LEU A 210 -14.66 -8.97 6.38
N MET A 211 -13.57 -8.55 5.74
CA MET A 211 -12.52 -7.75 6.39
C MET A 211 -13.02 -6.47 7.07
N PRO A 212 -13.91 -5.65 6.47
CA PRO A 212 -14.56 -4.52 7.14
C PRO A 212 -15.22 -4.89 8.48
N LEU A 213 -15.95 -6.01 8.49
CA LEU A 213 -16.66 -6.49 9.67
C LEU A 213 -15.66 -6.96 10.73
N ILE A 214 -14.65 -7.74 10.34
CA ILE A 214 -13.60 -8.22 11.24
C ILE A 214 -12.87 -7.03 11.89
N LEU A 215 -12.50 -6.03 11.09
CA LEU A 215 -11.83 -4.81 11.52
C LEU A 215 -12.64 -4.06 12.59
N VAL A 216 -13.92 -3.79 12.32
CA VAL A 216 -14.80 -3.12 13.29
C VAL A 216 -15.00 -3.99 14.52
N THR A 217 -15.18 -5.29 14.35
CA THR A 217 -15.49 -6.18 15.46
C THR A 217 -14.29 -6.29 16.42
N VAL A 218 -13.06 -6.39 15.90
CA VAL A 218 -11.84 -6.32 16.70
C VAL A 218 -11.74 -4.98 17.40
N MET A 219 -11.98 -3.87 16.70
CA MET A 219 -11.96 -2.54 17.31
C MET A 219 -12.93 -2.44 18.49
N VAL A 220 -14.18 -2.84 18.31
CA VAL A 220 -15.20 -2.79 19.37
C VAL A 220 -14.86 -3.74 20.52
N ARG A 221 -14.38 -4.95 20.22
CA ARG A 221 -14.04 -5.95 21.23
C ARG A 221 -12.91 -5.53 22.16
N PHE A 222 -11.88 -4.89 21.62
CA PHE A 222 -10.68 -4.57 22.39
C PHE A 222 -10.67 -3.14 22.93
N PHE A 223 -11.38 -2.22 22.26
CA PHE A 223 -11.36 -0.79 22.59
C PHE A 223 -12.71 -0.22 23.04
N GLY A 224 -13.77 -1.03 23.09
CA GLY A 224 -15.08 -0.61 23.62
C GLY A 224 -15.21 -0.71 25.14
N ALA A 225 -16.11 0.09 25.71
CA ALA A 225 -16.42 0.06 27.15
C ALA A 225 -16.87 -1.33 27.61
N ASN A 226 -17.77 -1.96 26.84
CA ASN A 226 -18.33 -3.28 27.16
C ASN A 226 -17.52 -4.44 26.57
N ARG A 227 -16.48 -4.16 25.77
CA ARG A 227 -15.63 -5.16 25.11
C ARG A 227 -16.45 -6.29 24.45
N SER A 228 -17.50 -5.92 23.73
CA SER A 228 -18.55 -6.84 23.25
C SER A 228 -18.39 -7.20 21.77
N TRP A 229 -18.44 -8.49 21.44
CA TRP A 229 -18.53 -8.94 20.05
C TRP A 229 -19.86 -8.55 19.40
N LYS A 230 -20.96 -8.56 20.18
CA LYS A 230 -22.31 -8.26 19.68
C LYS A 230 -22.45 -6.83 19.20
N GLU A 231 -21.83 -5.88 19.91
CA GLU A 231 -21.80 -4.47 19.53
C GLU A 231 -21.06 -4.29 18.20
N GLY A 232 -19.96 -5.01 17.97
CA GLY A 232 -19.25 -5.02 16.69
C GLY A 232 -20.07 -5.61 15.55
N LEU A 233 -20.81 -6.70 15.82
CA LEU A 233 -21.64 -7.37 14.82
C LEU A 233 -22.93 -6.62 14.45
N SER A 234 -23.37 -5.65 15.26
CA SER A 234 -24.59 -4.88 14.95
C SER A 234 -24.47 -4.05 13.65
N ILE A 235 -23.26 -3.68 13.23
CA ILE A 235 -23.01 -2.96 11.97
C ILE A 235 -22.89 -3.88 10.74
N THR A 236 -23.07 -5.20 10.91
CA THR A 236 -22.85 -6.21 9.84
C THR A 236 -23.41 -5.80 8.47
N PRO A 237 -24.68 -5.35 8.33
CA PRO A 237 -25.21 -4.98 7.01
C PRO A 237 -24.39 -3.89 6.32
N PHE A 238 -24.01 -2.83 7.04
CA PHE A 238 -23.21 -1.74 6.50
C PHE A 238 -21.76 -2.15 6.24
N ALA A 239 -21.18 -2.99 7.10
CA ALA A 239 -19.81 -3.47 6.96
C ALA A 239 -19.66 -4.38 5.72
N ILE A 240 -20.57 -5.33 5.53
CA ILE A 240 -20.60 -6.20 4.35
C ILE A 240 -20.85 -5.39 3.08
N PHE A 241 -21.80 -4.44 3.11
CA PHE A 241 -22.02 -3.52 2.00
C PHE A 241 -20.76 -2.73 1.64
N THR A 242 -20.03 -2.22 2.65
CA THR A 242 -18.76 -1.53 2.46
C THR A 242 -17.70 -2.45 1.83
N GLY A 243 -17.62 -3.69 2.28
CA GLY A 243 -16.74 -4.72 1.71
C GLY A 243 -17.04 -4.97 0.24
N ILE A 244 -18.30 -5.24 -0.10
CA ILE A 244 -18.75 -5.48 -1.48
C ILE A 244 -18.44 -4.29 -2.39
N CYS A 245 -18.72 -3.05 -1.94
CA CYS A 245 -18.44 -1.85 -2.71
C CYS A 245 -16.94 -1.65 -3.01
N PHE A 246 -16.07 -2.22 -2.19
CA PHE A 246 -14.63 -2.26 -2.45
C PHE A 246 -14.23 -3.45 -3.33
N VAL A 247 -14.64 -4.68 -2.96
CA VAL A 247 -14.10 -5.90 -3.57
C VAL A 247 -14.62 -6.15 -4.98
N VAL A 248 -15.85 -5.74 -5.31
CA VAL A 248 -16.40 -5.94 -6.67
C VAL A 248 -15.59 -5.15 -7.71
N PRO A 249 -15.43 -3.82 -7.58
CA PRO A 249 -14.57 -3.08 -8.50
C PRO A 249 -13.10 -3.53 -8.43
N TYR A 250 -12.59 -3.89 -7.26
CA TYR A 250 -11.25 -4.46 -7.09
C TYR A 250 -11.05 -5.74 -7.95
N MET A 251 -11.97 -6.71 -7.85
CA MET A 251 -11.90 -7.96 -8.60
C MET A 251 -12.06 -7.71 -10.10
N LEU A 252 -13.03 -6.90 -10.51
CA LEU A 252 -13.25 -6.56 -11.92
C LEU A 252 -12.00 -5.93 -12.53
N VAL A 253 -11.37 -5.00 -11.82
CA VAL A 253 -10.14 -4.36 -12.29
C VAL A 253 -8.99 -5.37 -12.36
N GLY A 254 -8.83 -6.25 -11.37
CA GLY A 254 -7.78 -7.29 -11.39
C GLY A 254 -7.94 -8.24 -12.58
N VAL A 255 -9.18 -8.65 -12.86
CA VAL A 255 -9.50 -9.59 -13.94
C VAL A 255 -9.42 -8.93 -15.32
N LEU A 256 -9.82 -7.67 -15.46
CA LEU A 256 -9.97 -7.01 -16.76
C LEU A 256 -8.80 -6.09 -17.14
N LEU A 257 -8.13 -5.47 -16.16
CA LEU A 257 -7.13 -4.42 -16.39
C LEU A 257 -5.74 -4.79 -15.88
N GLY A 258 -5.62 -5.76 -14.98
CA GLY A 258 -4.33 -6.24 -14.45
C GLY A 258 -4.06 -5.82 -13.00
N PRO A 259 -2.84 -6.08 -12.50
CA PRO A 259 -2.50 -5.97 -11.08
C PRO A 259 -2.30 -4.53 -10.57
N GLU A 260 -2.20 -3.54 -11.43
CA GLU A 260 -1.76 -2.20 -11.03
C GLU A 260 -2.83 -1.38 -10.28
N PHE A 261 -4.10 -1.59 -10.58
CA PHE A 261 -5.21 -0.72 -10.14
C PHE A 261 -6.26 -1.30 -9.18
N PRO A 262 -6.33 -2.62 -8.87
CA PRO A 262 -7.42 -3.18 -8.06
C PRO A 262 -7.69 -2.43 -6.76
N SER A 263 -6.67 -2.25 -5.92
CA SER A 263 -6.82 -1.63 -4.59
C SER A 263 -7.22 -0.16 -4.67
N MET A 264 -6.64 0.58 -5.61
CA MET A 264 -6.88 2.02 -5.74
C MET A 264 -8.29 2.30 -6.30
N ILE A 265 -8.66 1.65 -7.40
CA ILE A 265 -9.99 1.83 -8.02
C ILE A 265 -11.07 1.25 -7.11
N GLY A 266 -10.83 0.06 -6.54
CA GLY A 266 -11.77 -0.56 -5.60
C GLY A 266 -12.12 0.37 -4.44
N ALA A 267 -11.11 1.01 -3.86
CA ALA A 267 -11.32 1.95 -2.76
C ALA A 267 -11.98 3.27 -3.19
N MET A 268 -11.62 3.82 -4.35
CA MET A 268 -12.25 5.04 -4.86
C MET A 268 -13.74 4.84 -5.17
N VAL A 269 -14.08 3.74 -5.85
CA VAL A 269 -15.48 3.38 -6.15
C VAL A 269 -16.21 3.09 -4.83
N GLY A 270 -15.58 2.35 -3.92
CA GLY A 270 -16.09 2.11 -2.58
C GLY A 270 -16.43 3.41 -1.85
N LEU A 271 -15.52 4.38 -1.80
CA LEU A 271 -15.78 5.69 -1.19
C LEU A 271 -16.90 6.46 -1.88
N ALA A 272 -16.91 6.46 -3.22
CA ALA A 272 -17.92 7.16 -4.01
C ALA A 272 -19.34 6.62 -3.79
N ILE A 273 -19.48 5.34 -3.42
CA ILE A 273 -20.77 4.70 -3.14
C ILE A 273 -21.10 4.77 -1.64
N VAL A 274 -20.17 4.37 -0.77
CA VAL A 274 -20.41 4.18 0.67
C VAL A 274 -20.60 5.51 1.39
N VAL A 275 -19.88 6.57 1.02
CA VAL A 275 -20.04 7.87 1.68
C VAL A 275 -21.44 8.46 1.45
N PRO A 276 -21.98 8.55 0.22
CA PRO A 276 -23.37 8.96 0.01
C PRO A 276 -24.40 8.02 0.65
N ALA A 277 -24.16 6.71 0.62
CA ALA A 277 -25.03 5.72 1.25
C ALA A 277 -25.12 5.93 2.78
N ALA A 278 -23.99 6.14 3.45
CA ALA A 278 -23.92 6.46 4.87
C ALA A 278 -24.68 7.75 5.21
N LYS A 279 -24.48 8.81 4.42
CA LYS A 279 -25.19 10.09 4.58
C LYS A 279 -26.70 9.96 4.43
N ARG A 280 -27.17 8.99 3.63
CA ARG A 280 -28.60 8.70 3.43
C ARG A 280 -29.16 7.68 4.43
N GLY A 281 -28.35 7.19 5.38
CA GLY A 281 -28.80 6.19 6.35
C GLY A 281 -28.91 4.77 5.79
N PHE A 282 -28.42 4.50 4.57
CA PHE A 282 -28.58 3.20 3.93
C PHE A 282 -27.78 2.12 4.67
N LEU A 283 -28.47 1.07 5.13
CA LEU A 283 -27.92 -0.06 5.91
C LEU A 283 -27.18 0.30 7.20
N MET A 284 -27.27 1.56 7.64
CA MET A 284 -26.61 2.05 8.85
C MET A 284 -27.09 1.29 10.10
N PRO A 285 -26.22 1.13 11.12
CA PRO A 285 -26.60 0.49 12.37
C PRO A 285 -27.73 1.30 13.05
N LYS A 286 -28.61 0.59 13.75
CA LYS A 286 -29.72 1.21 14.50
C LYS A 286 -29.27 1.79 15.83
N ASP A 287 -28.16 1.30 16.36
CA ASP A 287 -27.45 1.80 17.52
C ASP A 287 -26.29 2.71 17.09
N THR A 288 -25.82 3.52 18.02
CA THR A 288 -24.62 4.35 17.85
C THR A 288 -23.56 3.88 18.82
N TRP A 289 -22.34 3.68 18.32
CA TRP A 289 -21.21 3.24 19.14
C TRP A 289 -20.07 4.26 19.12
N ASP A 290 -19.51 4.53 20.29
CA ASP A 290 -18.32 5.37 20.50
C ASP A 290 -17.38 4.71 21.52
N PHE A 291 -16.14 5.20 21.58
CA PHE A 291 -15.17 4.79 22.60
C PHE A 291 -15.63 5.25 24.00
N PRO A 292 -15.10 4.64 25.08
CA PRO A 292 -15.23 5.21 26.42
C PRO A 292 -14.73 6.66 26.46
N GLU A 293 -15.12 7.42 27.48
CA GLU A 293 -14.58 8.77 27.65
C GLU A 293 -13.04 8.77 27.65
N SER A 294 -12.45 9.74 26.97
CA SER A 294 -10.98 9.78 26.79
C SER A 294 -10.22 9.92 28.10
N SER A 295 -10.87 10.42 29.16
CA SER A 295 -10.34 10.49 30.53
C SER A 295 -10.16 9.11 31.18
N SER A 296 -10.90 8.10 30.73
CA SER A 296 -10.85 6.73 31.26
C SER A 296 -10.02 5.78 30.40
N TRP A 297 -9.30 6.27 29.38
CA TRP A 297 -8.46 5.43 28.54
C TRP A 297 -7.20 5.00 29.29
N PRO A 298 -6.81 3.71 29.21
CA PRO A 298 -5.51 3.27 29.70
C PRO A 298 -4.37 4.05 29.02
N ASP A 299 -3.27 4.30 29.75
CA ASP A 299 -2.09 4.98 29.21
C ASP A 299 -1.54 4.30 27.94
N GLU A 300 -1.67 2.97 27.85
CA GLU A 300 -1.27 2.18 26.68
C GLU A 300 -2.02 2.54 25.39
N TRP A 301 -3.23 3.08 25.51
CA TRP A 301 -4.03 3.53 24.37
C TRP A 301 -3.63 4.93 23.91
N ILE A 302 -2.98 5.68 24.80
CA ILE A 302 -2.53 7.05 24.59
C ILE A 302 -1.10 6.98 24.08
N GLY A 303 -0.91 7.26 22.79
CA GLY A 303 0.44 7.36 22.24
C GLY A 303 1.18 8.58 22.79
N ASN A 304 2.50 8.48 22.94
CA ASN A 304 3.38 9.65 23.21
C ASN A 304 3.35 10.71 22.08
N LEU A 305 2.69 10.41 20.96
CA LEU A 305 2.40 11.37 19.90
C LEU A 305 1.26 12.31 20.31
N GLN A 306 1.61 13.41 20.97
CA GLN A 306 0.81 14.63 20.85
C GLN A 306 0.95 15.12 19.41
N ILE A 307 0.08 14.66 18.51
CA ILE A 307 -0.03 15.24 17.17
C ILE A 307 -0.52 16.67 17.37
N LYS A 308 0.39 17.64 17.37
CA LYS A 308 0.00 19.04 17.22
C LYS A 308 -0.67 19.16 15.86
N LEU A 309 -1.96 19.47 15.87
CA LEU A 309 -2.77 19.59 14.66
C LEU A 309 -2.09 20.43 13.59
N ASP A 310 -1.30 21.44 13.97
CA ASP A 310 -0.54 22.31 13.07
C ASP A 310 0.55 21.60 12.23
N ASP A 311 1.06 20.44 12.65
CA ASP A 311 2.13 19.72 11.92
C ASP A 311 1.60 18.80 10.80
N VAL A 312 0.28 18.58 10.76
CA VAL A 312 -0.43 17.80 9.72
C VAL A 312 -1.32 18.69 8.84
N VAL A 313 -1.59 19.93 9.28
CA VAL A 313 -2.66 20.79 8.74
C VAL A 313 -2.07 22.00 8.02
N GLY A 314 -2.15 22.00 6.69
CA GLY A 314 -1.96 23.19 5.87
C GLY A 314 -3.12 24.18 6.06
N ARG A 315 -2.82 25.48 6.13
CA ARG A 315 -3.75 26.59 6.49
C ARG A 315 -4.68 27.09 5.38
N ALA A 316 -4.95 26.32 4.32
CA ALA A 316 -5.87 26.76 3.27
C ALA A 316 -7.17 25.94 3.32
N PRO A 317 -8.34 26.57 3.56
CA PRO A 317 -9.61 25.89 3.36
C PRO A 317 -9.73 25.57 1.86
N MET A 318 -9.60 24.29 1.52
CA MET A 318 -9.88 23.78 0.19
C MET A 318 -11.05 22.82 0.26
N SER A 319 -11.81 22.70 -0.83
CA SER A 319 -12.94 21.77 -0.88
C SER A 319 -12.44 20.33 -0.85
N THR A 320 -13.24 19.44 -0.25
CA THR A 320 -12.96 17.99 -0.24
C THR A 320 -12.72 17.45 -1.65
N PHE A 321 -13.53 17.90 -2.63
CA PHE A 321 -13.34 17.52 -4.03
C PHE A 321 -11.94 17.87 -4.55
N LYS A 322 -11.50 19.11 -4.33
CA LYS A 322 -10.17 19.56 -4.74
C LYS A 322 -9.06 18.74 -4.06
N GLY A 323 -9.26 18.32 -2.80
CA GLY A 323 -8.33 17.44 -2.09
C GLY A 323 -8.15 16.06 -2.75
N TRP A 324 -9.21 15.53 -3.38
CA TRP A 324 -9.20 14.24 -4.07
C TRP A 324 -8.67 14.27 -5.51
N VAL A 325 -8.64 15.45 -6.15
CA VAL A 325 -8.22 15.59 -7.57
C VAL A 325 -6.87 14.94 -7.87
N PRO A 326 -5.80 15.09 -7.06
CA PRO A 326 -4.51 14.46 -7.36
C PRO A 326 -4.57 12.94 -7.46
N TYR A 327 -5.38 12.31 -6.62
CA TYR A 327 -5.56 10.87 -6.63
C TYR A 327 -6.42 10.38 -7.79
N VAL A 328 -7.43 11.16 -8.18
CA VAL A 328 -8.19 10.91 -9.41
C VAL A 328 -7.28 11.03 -10.63
N LEU A 329 -6.44 12.07 -10.69
CA LEU A 329 -5.45 12.26 -11.76
C LEU A 329 -4.45 11.11 -11.81
N LEU A 330 -3.99 10.61 -10.66
CA LEU A 330 -3.12 9.44 -10.57
C LEU A 330 -3.77 8.22 -11.21
N ALA A 331 -5.02 7.91 -10.84
CA ALA A 331 -5.76 6.80 -11.44
C ALA A 331 -5.91 6.97 -12.96
N LEU A 332 -6.28 8.17 -13.42
CA LEU A 332 -6.46 8.45 -14.85
C LEU A 332 -5.15 8.35 -15.64
N PHE A 333 -4.06 8.94 -15.15
CA PHE A 333 -2.77 8.93 -15.84
C PHE A 333 -2.19 7.52 -15.89
N LEU A 334 -2.37 6.75 -14.82
CA LEU A 334 -1.94 5.37 -14.79
C LEU A 334 -2.74 4.51 -15.78
N VAL A 335 -4.07 4.57 -15.77
CA VAL A 335 -4.89 3.85 -16.76
C VAL A 335 -4.53 4.27 -18.18
N ALA A 336 -4.40 5.58 -18.44
CA ALA A 336 -3.99 6.09 -19.74
C ALA A 336 -2.62 5.57 -20.18
N SER A 337 -1.64 5.50 -19.29
CA SER A 337 -0.30 4.97 -19.61
C SER A 337 -0.33 3.50 -20.02
N ARG A 338 -1.40 2.75 -19.68
CA ARG A 338 -1.58 1.35 -20.01
C ARG A 338 -2.55 1.09 -21.14
N THR A 339 -3.48 1.99 -21.44
CA THR A 339 -4.50 1.75 -22.49
C THR A 339 -4.25 2.55 -23.77
N ILE A 340 -3.51 3.66 -23.69
CA ILE A 340 -3.24 4.53 -24.83
C ILE A 340 -1.86 4.22 -25.40
N GLU A 341 -1.83 3.48 -26.52
CA GLU A 341 -0.58 2.98 -27.10
C GLU A 341 0.45 4.08 -27.43
N PRO A 342 0.10 5.23 -28.05
CA PRO A 342 1.06 6.31 -28.27
C PRO A 342 1.69 6.85 -26.98
N LEU A 343 0.90 6.92 -25.90
CA LEU A 343 1.38 7.37 -24.60
C LEU A 343 2.30 6.33 -23.96
N ARG A 344 1.93 5.05 -24.04
CA ARG A 344 2.77 3.94 -23.56
C ARG A 344 4.15 3.98 -24.22
N VAL A 345 4.19 4.07 -25.55
CA VAL A 345 5.45 4.15 -26.32
C VAL A 345 6.27 5.38 -25.91
N ALA A 346 5.62 6.54 -25.74
CA ALA A 346 6.31 7.75 -25.29
C ALA A 346 6.92 7.57 -23.88
N LEU A 347 6.20 6.95 -22.95
CA LEU A 347 6.67 6.72 -21.58
C LEU A 347 7.74 5.62 -21.49
N THR A 348 7.73 4.64 -22.38
CA THR A 348 8.76 3.59 -22.43
C THR A 348 10.00 3.97 -23.25
N SER A 349 9.95 5.11 -23.95
CA SER A 349 11.06 5.61 -24.77
C SER A 349 12.36 5.83 -23.98
N ILE A 350 12.24 6.22 -22.71
CA ILE A 350 13.37 6.27 -21.78
C ILE A 350 13.44 4.93 -21.06
N ASN A 351 14.32 4.06 -21.55
CA ASN A 351 14.59 2.76 -20.95
C ASN A 351 16.08 2.65 -20.59
N LEU A 352 16.37 2.54 -19.30
CA LEU A 352 17.70 2.24 -18.81
C LEU A 352 17.80 0.73 -18.63
N SER A 353 18.45 0.04 -19.57
CA SER A 353 18.56 -1.42 -19.57
C SER A 353 20.01 -1.89 -19.54
N TRP A 354 20.26 -2.94 -18.76
CA TRP A 354 21.53 -3.64 -18.67
C TRP A 354 21.29 -5.11 -19.02
N THR A 355 21.94 -5.57 -20.08
CA THR A 355 21.84 -6.95 -20.56
C THR A 355 23.07 -7.75 -20.17
N ASN A 356 22.88 -9.00 -19.76
CA ASN A 356 23.94 -9.92 -19.37
C ASN A 356 24.95 -9.26 -18.41
N ILE A 357 24.44 -8.83 -17.25
CA ILE A 357 25.20 -8.14 -16.22
C ILE A 357 26.42 -8.99 -15.85
N LEU A 358 27.61 -8.38 -15.87
CA LEU A 358 28.90 -9.06 -15.67
C LEU A 358 29.19 -10.21 -16.67
N GLY A 359 28.53 -10.24 -17.82
CA GLY A 359 28.68 -11.30 -18.83
C GLY A 359 27.85 -12.56 -18.56
N GLU A 360 27.04 -12.59 -17.50
CA GLU A 360 26.20 -13.73 -17.15
C GLU A 360 24.93 -13.78 -18.01
N ALA A 361 24.81 -14.82 -18.81
CA ALA A 361 23.68 -15.02 -19.70
C ALA A 361 22.35 -15.11 -18.92
N GLY A 362 21.37 -14.32 -19.34
CA GLY A 362 20.03 -14.30 -18.75
C GLY A 362 19.88 -13.43 -17.50
N VAL A 363 20.97 -12.87 -16.96
CA VAL A 363 20.90 -11.92 -15.84
C VAL A 363 20.87 -10.49 -16.37
N SER A 364 19.66 -9.97 -16.56
CA SER A 364 19.44 -8.62 -17.12
C SER A 364 18.50 -7.82 -16.24
N GLY A 365 18.63 -6.50 -16.24
CA GLY A 365 17.79 -5.60 -15.46
C GLY A 365 17.48 -4.32 -16.22
N GLY A 366 16.37 -3.67 -15.88
CA GLY A 366 16.04 -2.39 -16.49
C GLY A 366 15.09 -1.56 -15.64
N VAL A 367 15.12 -0.25 -15.89
CA VAL A 367 14.27 0.75 -15.24
C VAL A 367 13.72 1.66 -16.31
N GLN A 368 12.38 1.78 -16.35
CA GLN A 368 11.67 2.69 -17.24
C GLN A 368 11.10 3.85 -16.42
N PRO A 369 11.90 4.88 -16.10
CA PRO A 369 11.57 5.86 -15.08
C PRO A 369 10.27 6.64 -15.33
N LEU A 370 9.89 6.85 -16.60
CA LEU A 370 8.66 7.56 -16.96
C LEU A 370 7.42 6.65 -16.96
N TYR A 371 7.59 5.37 -17.34
CA TYR A 371 6.50 4.39 -17.39
C TYR A 371 6.19 3.75 -16.03
N LEU A 372 7.20 3.63 -15.18
CA LEU A 372 7.03 3.14 -13.81
C LEU A 372 6.10 4.08 -13.02
N PRO A 373 5.32 3.54 -12.06
CA PRO A 373 4.38 4.34 -11.27
C PRO A 373 5.00 5.58 -10.64
N GLY A 374 6.27 5.52 -10.21
CA GLY A 374 6.99 6.67 -9.65
C GLY A 374 7.04 7.89 -10.59
N GLY A 375 7.25 7.69 -11.89
CA GLY A 375 7.29 8.78 -12.87
C GLY A 375 5.91 9.40 -13.10
N ILE A 376 4.88 8.57 -13.14
CA ILE A 376 3.49 9.00 -13.29
C ILE A 376 3.02 9.77 -12.05
N ILE A 377 3.36 9.28 -10.85
CA ILE A 377 3.08 9.99 -9.60
C ILE A 377 3.81 11.35 -9.58
N LEU A 378 5.05 11.42 -10.05
CA LEU A 378 5.77 12.69 -10.15
C LEU A 378 5.06 13.67 -11.10
N ALA A 379 4.57 13.22 -12.26
CA ALA A 379 3.78 14.05 -13.17
C ALA A 379 2.52 14.60 -12.48
N VAL A 380 1.81 13.75 -11.72
CA VAL A 380 0.64 14.15 -10.92
C VAL A 380 1.01 15.16 -9.86
N VAL A 381 2.14 15.00 -9.17
CA VAL A 381 2.65 15.97 -8.20
C VAL A 381 2.87 17.34 -8.84
N ILE A 382 3.49 17.37 -10.02
CA ILE A 382 3.74 18.61 -10.76
C ILE A 382 2.41 19.30 -11.10
N VAL A 383 1.45 18.56 -11.66
CA VAL A 383 0.11 19.11 -11.96
C VAL A 383 -0.58 19.60 -10.68
N THR A 384 -0.49 18.83 -9.60
CA THR A 384 -1.08 19.16 -8.29
C THR A 384 -0.51 20.44 -7.70
N TYR A 385 0.81 20.65 -7.80
CA TYR A 385 1.48 21.85 -7.33
C TYR A 385 0.83 23.12 -7.90
N PHE A 386 0.55 23.11 -9.21
CA PHE A 386 -0.12 24.22 -9.89
C PHE A 386 -1.62 24.30 -9.55
N LEU A 387 -2.34 23.17 -9.55
CA LEU A 387 -3.78 23.14 -9.23
C LEU A 387 -4.06 23.63 -7.81
N HIS A 388 -3.21 23.27 -6.85
CA HIS A 388 -3.33 23.66 -5.45
C HIS A 388 -2.73 25.05 -5.19
N ARG A 389 -2.14 25.70 -6.22
CA ARG A 389 -1.52 27.03 -6.14
C ARG A 389 -0.51 27.12 -5.00
N MET A 390 0.35 26.10 -4.90
CA MET A 390 1.34 26.02 -3.83
C MET A 390 2.39 27.11 -3.99
N ASN A 391 2.73 27.82 -2.91
CA ASN A 391 3.70 28.90 -2.94
C ASN A 391 5.12 28.36 -2.64
N PRO A 392 6.11 28.56 -3.54
CA PRO A 392 7.47 28.05 -3.38
C PRO A 392 8.18 28.56 -2.11
N GLN A 393 7.82 29.75 -1.60
CA GLN A 393 8.44 30.35 -0.41
C GLN A 393 7.90 29.78 0.92
N LYS A 394 6.76 29.08 0.90
CA LYS A 394 6.17 28.42 2.08
C LYS A 394 6.34 26.90 2.09
N SER A 395 6.78 26.30 0.97
CA SER A 395 6.99 24.85 0.81
C SER A 395 8.41 24.39 1.19
N VAL A 396 9.35 25.31 1.43
CA VAL A 396 10.63 24.97 2.05
C VAL A 396 10.38 24.87 3.56
N PRO A 397 10.62 23.71 4.21
CA PRO A 397 10.51 23.63 5.66
C PRO A 397 11.44 24.69 6.24
N ARG A 398 10.88 25.61 7.02
CA ARG A 398 11.62 26.67 7.70
C ARG A 398 12.43 26.02 8.83
N TYR A 399 13.48 25.27 8.49
CA TYR A 399 14.55 24.85 9.38
C TYR A 399 15.38 26.07 9.76
N ARG A 400 14.76 27.02 10.46
CA ARG A 400 15.48 28.12 11.10
C ARG A 400 15.41 27.87 12.60
N ASN A 401 16.53 27.35 13.11
CA ASN A 401 16.91 27.17 14.51
C ASN A 401 16.48 25.86 15.20
N ARG A 402 17.14 24.74 14.87
CA ARG A 402 17.58 23.75 15.87
C ARG A 402 18.89 23.07 15.40
N PRO A 403 20.03 23.29 16.08
CA PRO A 403 21.22 22.48 15.84
C PRO A 403 21.16 21.26 16.76
N LYS A 404 20.71 20.09 16.27
CA LYS A 404 21.13 18.76 16.77
C LYS A 404 21.00 17.71 15.64
N PRO A 405 22.00 16.82 15.48
CA PRO A 405 22.15 15.96 14.29
C PRO A 405 21.07 14.87 14.21
N PHE A 406 20.51 14.69 13.02
CA PHE A 406 19.40 13.80 12.67
C PHE A 406 19.82 12.32 12.50
N LEU A 407 20.89 11.88 13.17
CA LEU A 407 21.43 10.52 13.08
C LEU A 407 21.47 9.85 14.48
N ALA A 408 20.30 9.72 15.10
CA ALA A 408 20.05 8.76 16.18
C ALA A 408 18.55 8.81 16.51
N ARG A 409 17.92 7.64 16.69
CA ARG A 409 16.50 7.40 17.02
C ARG A 409 15.55 7.22 15.83
N ALA A 410 15.86 6.22 15.01
CA ALA A 410 14.86 5.26 14.56
C ALA A 410 15.16 3.94 15.28
N SER A 411 14.71 3.86 16.53
CA SER A 411 14.73 2.66 17.38
C SER A 411 13.53 2.77 18.32
N CYS A 412 12.39 2.27 17.87
CA CYS A 412 11.33 1.69 18.69
C CYS A 412 10.49 0.82 17.75
#